data_AF-A0A8B5XBW5-F1
#
_entry.id   AF-A0A8B5XBW5-F1
#
_cell.length_a   1.000
_cell.length_b   1.000
_cell.length_c   1.000
_cell.angle_alpha   90.00
_cell.angle_beta   90.00
_cell.angle_gamma   90.00
#
_symmetry.space_group_name_H-M   'P 1'
#
loop_
_entity.id
_entity.type
_entity.pdbx_description
1 polymer ?
#
loop_
_entity_poly.entity_id
_entity_poly.type
_entity_poly.pdbx_seq_one_letter_code
_entity_poly.pdbx_strand_id
1 'polypeptide(L)'
;MKSLRILLMAVVLVASLAPVAAFNSDSNTASANYEPQKDLMLPRYFEDTGYWVQGHFREYWETRGGLMIFGFPITNIFWHEEDGMYKQYFQRAIFEYHPEHKGTEYEVLLMLLGNELIADREGVEPEFEPVEPFTDTNERRFFSLTGHGIEHFKPYWDANNGQRNFGYPKSREFVERNAPPPAGDGEEHLVQYFERNRLEWHPDNDPQFQVLLGLLGVEYLQEHGVPDEALEKPGPEMPPYDPIREFQYGPHVGYGFNTFVRGDGDPGAFEYHDQVFDMVEGAGFNWIKVQARWSELHREPNWVDVAPLKRIIDHANDRGLNIVVSVTNSPGWLNANGGIPNDLNAFGFFMETLASEFEGQVHGWEIWNEQNLAYEVGGFVDPNEYVELLKVGYEAVKAGDPKAPVLFGGLTPTGVNDPNIAIDDITYLERVYAYNNGEVSNYYDHLGAHPGSNNNPPDTMYPHNIGPGEWSTHPSFYFRRMEQQRAVMVQNGDADKQIWLTEFGWTTANQAPGYEYGADNSEQNQADYLVRAFEIAKQEWPWMGVMMVWNLNYSTVVGPADEKFPWSVINPDFSPRPSYEALRDMPKH
;
A
#
# COMPACT_ATOMS: atom_id res chain seq x y z
N MET A 1 -52.55 38.27 4.34
CA MET A 1 -52.24 37.54 3.10
C MET A 1 -50.73 37.64 2.89
N LYS A 2 -50.01 36.60 3.31
CA LYS A 2 -48.57 36.40 3.11
C LYS A 2 -48.43 35.11 2.31
N SER A 3 -47.58 35.10 1.30
CA SER A 3 -47.23 33.94 0.49
C SER A 3 -45.80 33.46 0.81
N LEU A 4 -45.71 32.13 0.84
CA LEU A 4 -44.68 31.18 1.26
C LEU A 4 -43.30 31.30 0.57
N ARG A 5 -42.22 31.08 1.34
CA ARG A 5 -40.89 30.60 0.92
C ARG A 5 -40.55 29.36 1.76
N ILE A 6 -40.01 28.30 1.15
CA ILE A 6 -39.68 27.02 1.77
C ILE A 6 -38.20 27.02 2.19
N LEU A 7 -37.94 26.57 3.41
CA LEU A 7 -36.65 26.38 4.10
C LEU A 7 -36.64 24.91 4.55
N LEU A 8 -35.54 24.16 4.43
CA LEU A 8 -35.43 22.84 5.04
C LEU A 8 -34.17 22.71 5.89
N MET A 9 -34.41 22.60 7.19
CA MET A 9 -33.54 22.12 8.26
C MET A 9 -34.52 21.50 9.29
N ALA A 10 -34.34 20.25 9.72
CA ALA A 10 -34.85 19.78 11.02
C ALA A 10 -34.39 18.35 11.39
N VAL A 11 -33.67 18.31 12.52
CA VAL A 11 -33.54 17.20 13.48
C VAL A 11 -34.89 16.93 14.17
N VAL A 12 -35.24 15.66 14.48
CA VAL A 12 -36.21 15.33 15.56
C VAL A 12 -35.84 14.02 16.29
N LEU A 13 -35.72 14.15 17.61
CA LEU A 13 -35.71 13.14 18.68
C LEU A 13 -37.08 13.17 19.39
N VAL A 14 -37.71 12.05 19.79
CA VAL A 14 -38.56 11.88 21.04
C VAL A 14 -38.92 10.39 21.24
N ALA A 15 -38.91 9.96 22.53
CA ALA A 15 -39.14 8.60 23.05
C ALA A 15 -40.54 8.39 23.70
N SER A 16 -41.03 7.12 23.79
CA SER A 16 -41.78 6.56 24.95
C SER A 16 -42.14 5.03 24.86
N LEU A 17 -41.59 4.24 25.80
CA LEU A 17 -42.11 3.11 26.62
C LEU A 17 -42.85 1.84 26.05
N ALA A 18 -42.10 0.72 25.99
CA ALA A 18 -42.30 -0.69 26.46
C ALA A 18 -43.60 -1.52 26.15
N PRO A 19 -43.49 -2.86 25.89
CA PRO A 19 -43.07 -3.83 26.90
C PRO A 19 -41.94 -4.81 26.49
N VAL A 20 -41.28 -5.28 27.53
CA VAL A 20 -40.20 -6.28 27.63
C VAL A 20 -40.47 -7.54 26.80
N ALA A 21 -39.55 -7.87 25.89
CA ALA A 21 -39.36 -9.22 25.38
C ALA A 21 -37.86 -9.57 25.46
N ALA A 22 -37.59 -10.61 26.24
CA ALA A 22 -36.33 -11.27 26.57
C ALA A 22 -35.05 -10.81 25.84
N PHE A 23 -34.13 -10.24 26.62
CA PHE A 23 -32.71 -10.22 26.31
C PHE A 23 -32.18 -11.66 26.22
N ASN A 24 -31.85 -12.12 25.02
CA ASN A 24 -30.79 -13.10 24.85
C ASN A 24 -29.51 -12.33 24.49
N SER A 25 -28.57 -12.39 25.40
CA SER A 25 -27.20 -11.93 25.27
C SER A 25 -26.46 -12.82 24.27
N ASP A 26 -26.32 -12.38 23.03
CA ASP A 26 -25.25 -12.85 22.14
C ASP A 26 -24.26 -11.70 21.94
N SER A 27 -23.44 -11.52 22.96
CA SER A 27 -22.15 -10.86 22.89
C SER A 27 -21.15 -11.81 22.23
N ASN A 28 -20.93 -11.65 20.92
CA ASN A 28 -19.87 -12.21 20.05
C ASN A 28 -20.47 -12.17 18.63
N THR A 29 -19.93 -11.58 17.59
CA THR A 29 -18.56 -11.36 17.15
C THR A 29 -18.64 -10.46 15.90
N ALA A 30 -17.91 -9.35 15.86
CA ALA A 30 -17.51 -8.71 14.60
C ALA A 30 -16.12 -8.06 14.75
N SER A 31 -15.23 -8.74 15.48
CA SER A 31 -13.81 -8.77 15.12
C SER A 31 -13.62 -10.04 14.28
N ALA A 32 -14.16 -10.06 13.06
CA ALA A 32 -14.15 -11.24 12.21
C ALA A 32 -13.22 -10.99 11.02
N ASN A 33 -11.99 -11.51 11.19
CA ASN A 33 -11.06 -11.95 10.16
C ASN A 33 -10.41 -10.87 9.27
N TYR A 34 -9.51 -10.08 9.85
CA TYR A 34 -8.29 -9.69 9.12
C TYR A 34 -7.42 -10.94 9.03
N GLU A 35 -7.24 -11.52 7.85
CA GLU A 35 -6.18 -12.49 7.61
C GLU A 35 -4.90 -11.70 7.28
N PRO A 36 -3.87 -11.72 8.14
CA PRO A 36 -2.61 -11.01 7.89
C PRO A 36 -1.89 -11.48 6.62
N GLN A 37 -2.31 -12.60 6.05
CA GLN A 37 -1.62 -13.33 4.99
C GLN A 37 -1.58 -12.61 3.64
N LYS A 38 -2.49 -11.67 3.39
CA LYS A 38 -2.60 -11.00 2.09
C LYS A 38 -1.84 -9.65 2.01
N ASP A 39 -1.54 -9.00 3.14
CA ASP A 39 -0.64 -7.82 3.19
C ASP A 39 0.84 -8.18 2.93
N LEU A 40 1.13 -9.47 2.80
CA LEU A 40 2.49 -10.00 2.74
C LEU A 40 3.14 -9.91 1.36
N MET A 41 2.41 -9.49 0.32
CA MET A 41 2.96 -9.33 -1.04
C MET A 41 3.59 -7.96 -1.30
N LEU A 42 3.36 -6.99 -0.42
CA LEU A 42 3.94 -5.65 -0.53
C LEU A 42 5.42 -5.67 -0.09
N PRO A 43 6.23 -4.65 -0.38
CA PRO A 43 7.61 -4.63 0.09
C PRO A 43 7.70 -4.30 1.57
N ARG A 44 8.70 -4.89 2.23
CA ARG A 44 9.09 -4.56 3.60
C ARG A 44 10.58 -4.25 3.63
N TYR A 45 10.93 -3.07 4.12
CA TYR A 45 12.30 -2.66 4.33
C TYR A 45 12.84 -3.14 5.67
N PHE A 46 14.11 -3.50 5.72
CA PHE A 46 14.83 -3.86 6.94
C PHE A 46 16.00 -2.91 7.16
N GLU A 47 15.86 -1.97 8.10
CA GLU A 47 16.90 -0.99 8.46
C GLU A 47 18.21 -1.66 8.89
N ASP A 48 18.15 -2.81 9.55
CA ASP A 48 19.30 -3.56 10.05
C ASP A 48 20.29 -3.96 8.93
N THR A 49 19.77 -4.25 7.73
CA THR A 49 20.59 -4.73 6.61
C THR A 49 20.59 -3.80 5.40
N GLY A 50 19.58 -2.95 5.26
CA GLY A 50 19.39 -2.04 4.12
C GLY A 50 18.82 -2.75 2.89
N TYR A 51 18.08 -3.84 3.08
CA TYR A 51 17.45 -4.60 2.00
C TYR A 51 15.95 -4.72 2.19
N TRP A 52 15.26 -4.96 1.08
CA TRP A 52 13.82 -5.20 1.03
C TRP A 52 13.51 -6.70 0.90
N VAL A 53 12.37 -7.12 1.43
CA VAL A 53 11.72 -8.38 1.06
C VAL A 53 10.35 -8.05 0.49
N GLN A 54 10.02 -8.61 -0.66
CA GLN A 54 8.81 -8.26 -1.41
C GLN A 54 8.18 -9.46 -2.11
N GLY A 55 6.93 -9.28 -2.56
CA GLY A 55 6.21 -10.27 -3.35
C GLY A 55 6.18 -11.67 -2.72
N HIS A 56 6.34 -12.68 -3.56
CA HIS A 56 6.28 -14.09 -3.15
C HIS A 56 7.33 -14.45 -2.08
N PHE A 57 8.51 -13.80 -2.10
CA PHE A 57 9.53 -14.03 -1.09
C PHE A 57 9.14 -13.44 0.27
N ARG A 58 8.46 -12.28 0.32
CA ARG A 58 7.95 -11.75 1.60
C ARG A 58 6.83 -12.61 2.14
N GLU A 59 5.89 -13.02 1.29
CA GLU A 59 4.83 -13.93 1.71
C GLU A 59 5.40 -15.22 2.29
N TYR A 60 6.38 -15.81 1.63
CA TYR A 60 7.06 -17.00 2.15
C TYR A 60 7.78 -16.72 3.46
N TRP A 61 8.55 -15.64 3.56
CA TRP A 61 9.29 -15.28 4.77
C TRP A 61 8.35 -15.13 5.97
N GLU A 62 7.30 -14.32 5.83
CA GLU A 62 6.35 -14.00 6.91
C GLU A 62 5.52 -15.22 7.33
N THR A 63 5.16 -16.12 6.40
CA THR A 63 4.31 -17.29 6.71
C THR A 63 5.08 -18.54 7.14
N ARG A 64 6.41 -18.58 6.96
CA ARG A 64 7.21 -19.80 7.18
C ARG A 64 8.21 -19.75 8.34
N GLY A 65 8.25 -18.63 9.08
CA GLY A 65 9.02 -18.51 10.32
C GLY A 65 9.78 -17.20 10.47
N GLY A 66 9.79 -16.38 9.42
CA GLY A 66 10.33 -15.02 9.41
C GLY A 66 11.75 -14.94 9.96
N LEU A 67 11.98 -13.92 10.78
CA LEU A 67 13.28 -13.59 11.33
C LEU A 67 13.93 -14.76 12.09
N MET A 68 13.14 -15.56 12.81
CA MET A 68 13.65 -16.66 13.64
C MET A 68 14.22 -17.81 12.82
N ILE A 69 13.66 -18.08 11.65
CA ILE A 69 14.07 -19.21 10.80
C ILE A 69 15.03 -18.75 9.71
N PHE A 70 14.73 -17.64 9.02
CA PHE A 70 15.50 -17.22 7.84
C PHE A 70 16.51 -16.11 8.14
N GLY A 71 16.28 -15.34 9.21
CA GLY A 71 17.06 -14.12 9.48
C GLY A 71 16.69 -12.96 8.56
N PHE A 72 17.50 -11.91 8.61
CA PHE A 72 17.34 -10.74 7.75
C PHE A 72 17.74 -11.03 6.29
N PRO A 73 17.14 -10.34 5.29
CA PRO A 73 17.66 -10.35 3.93
C PRO A 73 19.06 -9.75 3.89
N ILE A 74 19.94 -10.31 3.06
CA ILE A 74 21.32 -9.85 2.88
C ILE A 74 21.66 -9.53 1.41
N THR A 75 20.66 -9.60 0.53
CA THR A 75 20.71 -9.26 -0.91
C THR A 75 19.34 -8.78 -1.39
N ASN A 76 19.28 -8.12 -2.55
CA ASN A 76 18.05 -7.97 -3.35
C ASN A 76 17.65 -9.29 -4.04
N ILE A 77 16.49 -9.32 -4.69
CA ILE A 77 16.13 -10.40 -5.61
C ILE A 77 16.99 -10.25 -6.87
N PHE A 78 17.67 -11.32 -7.28
CA PHE A 78 18.51 -11.33 -8.47
C PHE A 78 18.31 -12.61 -9.29
N TRP A 79 18.64 -12.54 -10.58
CA TRP A 79 18.63 -13.70 -11.47
C TRP A 79 19.92 -14.50 -11.29
N HIS A 80 19.79 -15.79 -10.99
CA HIS A 80 20.94 -16.69 -10.89
C HIS A 80 21.10 -17.47 -12.20
N GLU A 81 22.14 -17.13 -12.98
CA GLU A 81 22.32 -17.64 -14.35
C GLU A 81 22.59 -19.15 -14.42
N GLU A 82 23.19 -19.75 -13.40
CA GLU A 82 23.61 -21.15 -13.45
C GLU A 82 22.44 -22.13 -13.42
N ASP A 83 21.38 -21.80 -12.68
CA ASP A 83 20.19 -22.64 -12.53
C ASP A 83 18.91 -22.01 -13.07
N GLY A 84 18.97 -20.76 -13.54
CA GLY A 84 17.91 -20.11 -14.28
C GLY A 84 16.68 -19.80 -13.43
N MET A 85 16.90 -19.28 -12.22
CA MET A 85 15.82 -18.87 -11.31
C MET A 85 16.16 -17.58 -10.57
N TYR A 86 15.12 -16.87 -10.11
CA TYR A 86 15.30 -15.74 -9.21
C TYR A 86 15.61 -16.24 -7.80
N LYS A 87 16.58 -15.60 -7.15
CA LYS A 87 16.99 -15.90 -5.78
C LYS A 87 17.05 -14.66 -4.92
N GLN A 88 16.88 -14.86 -3.61
CA GLN A 88 17.23 -13.87 -2.59
C GLN A 88 17.87 -14.58 -1.41
N TYR A 89 19.00 -14.03 -0.96
CA TYR A 89 19.75 -14.58 0.16
C TYR A 89 19.33 -13.89 1.45
N PHE A 90 19.13 -14.71 2.47
CA PHE A 90 18.89 -14.33 3.86
C PHE A 90 20.05 -14.85 4.71
N GLN A 91 20.16 -14.38 5.95
CA GLN A 91 21.26 -14.80 6.82
C GLN A 91 21.36 -16.32 7.00
N ARG A 92 20.22 -17.04 7.00
CA ARG A 92 20.15 -18.48 7.31
C ARG A 92 19.60 -19.33 6.16
N ALA A 93 19.21 -18.73 5.05
CA ALA A 93 18.56 -19.43 3.95
C ALA A 93 18.74 -18.71 2.61
N ILE A 94 18.59 -19.44 1.52
CA ILE A 94 18.47 -18.90 0.17
C ILE A 94 17.10 -19.30 -0.37
N PHE A 95 16.32 -18.31 -0.79
CA PHE A 95 15.01 -18.54 -1.39
C PHE A 95 15.16 -18.65 -2.91
N GLU A 96 14.43 -19.59 -3.50
CA GLU A 96 14.44 -19.91 -4.92
C GLU A 96 13.00 -19.81 -5.45
N TYR A 97 12.81 -19.05 -6.53
CA TYR A 97 11.51 -18.93 -7.18
C TYR A 97 11.34 -19.98 -8.29
N HIS A 98 10.30 -20.79 -8.19
CA HIS A 98 9.98 -21.90 -9.09
C HIS A 98 8.71 -21.60 -9.90
N PRO A 99 8.81 -20.96 -11.08
CA PRO A 99 7.65 -20.59 -11.89
C PRO A 99 6.81 -21.79 -12.35
N GLU A 100 7.40 -22.98 -12.46
CA GLU A 100 6.71 -24.24 -12.76
C GLU A 100 5.72 -24.67 -11.66
N HIS A 101 5.83 -24.08 -10.48
CA HIS A 101 4.98 -24.34 -9.31
C HIS A 101 4.03 -23.19 -9.00
N LYS A 102 3.84 -22.25 -9.94
CA LYS A 102 2.98 -21.08 -9.79
C LYS A 102 1.59 -21.41 -9.23
N GLY A 103 1.19 -20.69 -8.20
CA GLY A 103 -0.11 -20.87 -7.53
C GLY A 103 -0.15 -22.06 -6.56
N THR A 104 1.01 -22.65 -6.24
CA THR A 104 1.15 -23.70 -5.23
C THR A 104 2.08 -23.26 -4.11
N GLU A 105 2.06 -24.01 -3.01
CA GLU A 105 2.95 -23.76 -1.87
C GLU A 105 4.44 -24.06 -2.13
N TYR A 106 4.78 -24.55 -3.33
CA TYR A 106 6.13 -24.87 -3.80
C TYR A 106 6.66 -23.83 -4.79
N GLU A 107 5.94 -22.73 -5.01
CA GLU A 107 6.39 -21.62 -5.84
C GLU A 107 7.66 -20.92 -5.29
N VAL A 108 7.86 -21.01 -3.97
CA VAL A 108 9.12 -20.63 -3.31
C VAL A 108 9.67 -21.85 -2.56
N LEU A 109 10.91 -22.22 -2.87
CA LEU A 109 11.64 -23.28 -2.18
C LEU A 109 12.90 -22.72 -1.53
N LEU A 110 13.45 -23.51 -0.60
CA LEU A 110 14.72 -23.22 0.04
C LEU A 110 15.79 -24.08 -0.61
N MET A 111 16.89 -23.44 -1.00
CA MET A 111 18.10 -24.13 -1.42
C MET A 111 18.54 -25.12 -0.33
N LEU A 112 19.07 -26.27 -0.74
CA LEU A 112 19.56 -27.31 0.17
C LEU A 112 20.95 -26.96 0.72
N LEU A 113 21.08 -25.79 1.35
CA LEU A 113 22.35 -25.25 1.84
C LEU A 113 23.14 -26.24 2.70
N GLY A 114 22.45 -26.99 3.55
CA GLY A 114 23.11 -27.96 4.41
C GLY A 114 23.68 -29.14 3.62
N ASN A 115 23.10 -29.53 2.48
CA ASN A 115 23.72 -30.50 1.57
C ASN A 115 24.94 -29.91 0.84
N GLU A 116 24.85 -28.65 0.38
CA GLU A 116 25.96 -27.98 -0.31
C GLU A 116 27.20 -27.88 0.59
N LEU A 117 27.02 -27.40 1.83
CA LEU A 117 28.10 -27.21 2.80
C LEU A 117 28.77 -28.51 3.27
N ILE A 118 28.12 -29.66 3.12
CA ILE A 118 28.66 -30.96 3.55
C ILE A 118 29.09 -31.83 2.37
N ALA A 119 28.97 -31.37 1.12
CA ALA A 119 29.18 -32.19 -0.06
C ALA A 119 30.58 -32.84 -0.08
N ASP A 120 31.61 -32.11 0.36
CA ASP A 120 32.99 -32.61 0.47
C ASP A 120 33.29 -33.36 1.78
N ARG A 121 32.33 -33.42 2.70
CA ARG A 121 32.43 -34.06 4.03
C ARG A 121 31.74 -35.42 4.07
N GLU A 122 30.67 -35.61 3.28
CA GLU A 122 29.99 -36.90 3.13
C GLU A 122 30.95 -37.99 2.60
N GLY A 123 30.97 -39.15 3.25
CA GLY A 123 31.90 -40.24 2.89
C GLY A 123 33.33 -40.07 3.42
N VAL A 124 33.62 -38.92 4.06
CA VAL A 124 34.95 -38.57 4.57
C VAL A 124 34.93 -38.45 6.09
N GLU A 125 33.94 -37.72 6.62
CA GLU A 125 33.79 -37.45 8.04
C GLU A 125 32.75 -38.41 8.67
N PRO A 126 33.09 -39.08 9.78
CA PRO A 126 32.23 -40.10 10.38
C PRO A 126 30.91 -39.53 10.97
N GLU A 127 30.80 -38.21 11.13
CA GLU A 127 29.60 -37.49 11.56
C GLU A 127 28.47 -37.55 10.53
N PHE A 128 28.81 -37.68 9.24
CA PHE A 128 27.87 -37.69 8.11
C PHE A 128 27.60 -39.09 7.58
N GLU A 129 28.13 -40.13 8.23
CA GLU A 129 27.83 -41.52 7.90
C GLU A 129 26.49 -41.98 8.52
N PRO A 130 25.71 -42.81 7.81
CA PRO A 130 24.48 -43.39 8.35
C PRO A 130 24.69 -44.10 9.68
N VAL A 131 23.71 -43.95 10.59
CA VAL A 131 23.72 -44.63 11.89
C VAL A 131 22.89 -45.91 11.86
N GLU A 132 23.15 -46.80 12.81
CA GLU A 132 22.32 -48.00 12.98
C GLU A 132 20.86 -47.62 13.27
N PRO A 133 19.87 -48.20 12.55
CA PRO A 133 18.47 -47.90 12.77
C PRO A 133 18.04 -48.14 14.21
N PHE A 134 17.26 -47.21 14.76
CA PHE A 134 16.70 -47.32 16.11
C PHE A 134 15.19 -47.06 16.13
N THR A 135 14.52 -47.56 17.15
CA THR A 135 13.08 -47.33 17.34
C THR A 135 12.80 -45.90 17.78
N ASP A 136 11.86 -45.26 17.09
CA ASP A 136 11.31 -43.94 17.43
C ASP A 136 10.72 -43.91 18.85
N THR A 137 11.00 -42.82 19.57
CA THR A 137 10.40 -42.49 20.87
C THR A 137 9.96 -41.02 20.86
N ASN A 138 9.50 -40.50 22.01
CA ASN A 138 9.19 -39.08 22.11
C ASN A 138 10.47 -38.23 22.01
N GLU A 139 11.59 -38.78 22.46
CA GLU A 139 12.90 -38.12 22.56
C GLU A 139 13.72 -38.24 21.28
N ARG A 140 13.47 -39.25 20.43
CA ARG A 140 14.25 -39.47 19.21
C ARG A 140 13.44 -40.03 18.05
N ARG A 141 13.88 -39.73 16.82
CA ARG A 141 13.28 -40.25 15.58
C ARG A 141 14.38 -40.66 14.60
N PHE A 142 14.23 -41.81 13.96
CA PHE A 142 15.10 -42.29 12.89
C PHE A 142 14.47 -42.06 11.51
N PHE A 143 15.28 -41.61 10.55
CA PHE A 143 14.85 -41.36 9.18
C PHE A 143 15.57 -42.33 8.23
N SER A 144 14.86 -43.35 7.77
CA SER A 144 15.42 -44.35 6.85
C SER A 144 15.84 -43.78 5.49
N LEU A 145 15.31 -42.62 5.09
CA LEU A 145 15.64 -41.97 3.82
C LEU A 145 17.09 -41.48 3.79
N THR A 146 17.58 -40.91 4.89
CA THR A 146 18.96 -40.41 5.00
C THR A 146 19.85 -41.33 5.83
N GLY A 147 19.27 -42.25 6.60
CA GLY A 147 20.01 -43.11 7.50
C GLY A 147 20.44 -42.41 8.80
N HIS A 148 19.90 -41.23 9.10
CA HIS A 148 20.22 -40.46 10.31
C HIS A 148 19.03 -40.37 11.26
N GLY A 149 19.33 -40.03 12.52
CA GLY A 149 18.34 -39.78 13.55
C GLY A 149 18.46 -38.37 14.14
N ILE A 150 17.40 -37.93 14.80
CA ILE A 150 17.36 -36.67 15.56
C ILE A 150 17.01 -36.96 17.02
N GLU A 151 17.70 -36.31 17.97
CA GLU A 151 17.51 -36.48 19.40
C GLU A 151 17.36 -35.13 20.12
N HIS A 152 18.46 -34.48 20.51
CA HIS A 152 18.49 -33.19 21.21
C HIS A 152 17.69 -32.10 20.49
N PHE A 153 17.80 -32.03 19.16
CA PHE A 153 17.11 -31.01 18.36
C PHE A 153 15.66 -31.37 18.00
N LYS A 154 15.19 -32.59 18.34
CA LYS A 154 13.87 -33.07 17.94
C LYS A 154 12.72 -32.16 18.39
N PRO A 155 12.68 -31.64 19.64
CA PRO A 155 11.59 -30.75 20.05
C PRO A 155 11.50 -29.48 19.20
N TYR A 156 12.65 -28.87 18.89
CA TYR A 156 12.70 -27.68 18.06
C TYR A 156 12.31 -27.97 16.60
N TRP A 157 12.81 -29.09 16.06
CA TRP A 157 12.47 -29.55 14.71
C TRP A 157 10.98 -29.81 14.55
N ASP A 158 10.35 -30.53 15.50
CA ASP A 158 8.91 -30.82 15.46
C ASP A 158 8.07 -29.53 15.62
N ALA A 159 8.50 -28.59 16.46
CA ALA A 159 7.78 -27.34 16.72
C ALA A 159 7.81 -26.34 15.54
N ASN A 160 8.81 -26.43 14.67
CA ASN A 160 9.07 -25.46 13.60
C ASN A 160 8.91 -26.06 12.19
N ASN A 161 7.98 -26.99 12.01
CA ASN A 161 7.71 -27.66 10.72
C ASN A 161 8.97 -28.28 10.09
N GLY A 162 9.75 -29.01 10.88
CA GLY A 162 11.15 -29.25 10.57
C GLY A 162 11.46 -29.92 9.23
N GLN A 163 10.61 -30.83 8.74
CA GLN A 163 10.82 -31.41 7.40
C GLN A 163 10.76 -30.33 6.32
N ARG A 164 9.85 -29.37 6.46
CA ARG A 164 9.65 -28.29 5.50
C ARG A 164 10.73 -27.23 5.59
N ASN A 165 11.07 -26.80 6.81
CA ASN A 165 11.98 -25.68 7.02
C ASN A 165 13.47 -26.10 7.04
N PHE A 166 13.76 -27.30 7.54
CA PHE A 166 15.14 -27.78 7.73
C PHE A 166 15.47 -28.96 6.81
N GLY A 167 14.47 -29.76 6.43
CA GLY A 167 14.67 -31.01 5.71
C GLY A 167 15.02 -32.18 6.63
N TYR A 168 15.46 -33.27 6.02
CA TYR A 168 15.90 -34.47 6.74
C TYR A 168 17.28 -34.27 7.37
N PRO A 169 17.58 -34.92 8.51
CA PRO A 169 18.91 -34.89 9.10
C PRO A 169 19.94 -35.57 8.19
N LYS A 170 21.11 -34.95 8.12
CA LYS A 170 22.25 -35.31 7.26
C LYS A 170 23.51 -35.66 8.05
N SER A 171 23.46 -35.51 9.38
CA SER A 171 24.52 -35.90 10.29
C SER A 171 23.94 -36.46 11.58
N ARG A 172 24.79 -37.10 12.39
CA ARG A 172 24.52 -37.20 13.84
C ARG A 172 24.63 -35.82 14.51
N GLU A 173 24.28 -35.74 15.79
CA GLU A 173 24.58 -34.57 16.62
C GLU A 173 26.05 -34.64 17.07
N PHE A 174 26.81 -33.56 16.88
CA PHE A 174 28.24 -33.50 17.25
C PHE A 174 28.67 -32.08 17.58
N VAL A 175 29.84 -31.91 18.20
CA VAL A 175 30.38 -30.58 18.53
C VAL A 175 31.21 -30.06 17.36
N GLU A 176 30.91 -28.85 16.91
CA GLU A 176 31.61 -28.16 15.83
C GLU A 176 31.89 -26.72 16.20
N ARG A 177 33.01 -26.18 15.71
CA ARG A 177 33.30 -24.75 15.81
C ARG A 177 32.65 -24.03 14.63
N ASN A 178 31.78 -23.07 14.92
CA ASN A 178 31.16 -22.21 13.93
C ASN A 178 32.19 -21.36 13.18
N ALA A 179 31.82 -20.89 11.98
CA ALA A 179 32.60 -19.89 11.26
C ALA A 179 32.79 -18.62 12.13
N PRO A 180 33.91 -17.89 11.98
CA PRO A 180 34.09 -16.62 12.69
C PRO A 180 33.12 -15.55 12.15
N PRO A 181 32.92 -14.44 12.89
CA PRO A 181 32.12 -13.32 12.40
C PRO A 181 32.59 -12.82 11.02
N PRO A 182 31.67 -12.44 10.12
CA PRO A 182 30.22 -12.28 10.35
C PRO A 182 29.38 -13.55 10.08
N ALA A 183 29.99 -14.68 9.71
CA ALA A 183 29.28 -15.90 9.33
C ALA A 183 28.94 -16.83 10.51
N GLY A 184 29.45 -16.52 11.70
CA GLY A 184 29.10 -17.17 12.96
C GLY A 184 29.75 -16.43 14.13
N ASP A 185 29.84 -17.07 15.28
CA ASP A 185 30.48 -16.53 16.49
C ASP A 185 31.92 -17.02 16.70
N GLY A 186 32.36 -18.04 15.95
CA GLY A 186 33.67 -18.67 16.10
C GLY A 186 33.79 -19.61 17.30
N GLU A 187 32.69 -19.89 18.00
CA GLU A 187 32.65 -20.73 19.20
C GLU A 187 32.23 -22.17 18.88
N GLU A 188 32.40 -23.08 19.85
CA GLU A 188 32.01 -24.49 19.72
C GLU A 188 30.58 -24.72 20.21
N HIS A 189 29.77 -25.33 19.35
CA HIS A 189 28.37 -25.65 19.62
C HIS A 189 28.11 -27.12 19.37
N LEU A 190 27.14 -27.69 20.11
CA LEU A 190 26.51 -28.92 19.65
C LEU A 190 25.68 -28.55 18.42
N VAL A 191 25.90 -29.25 17.31
CA VAL A 191 25.26 -28.99 16.03
C VAL A 191 24.67 -30.25 15.42
N GLN A 192 23.74 -30.06 14.50
CA GLN A 192 23.32 -31.11 13.56
C GLN A 192 22.99 -30.48 12.20
N TYR A 193 23.48 -31.11 11.13
CA TYR A 193 23.16 -30.73 9.76
C TYR A 193 21.88 -31.40 9.28
N PHE A 194 21.11 -30.64 8.54
CA PHE A 194 19.91 -31.03 7.82
C PHE A 194 20.04 -30.59 6.36
N GLU A 195 19.18 -31.07 5.47
CA GLU A 195 19.29 -30.75 4.03
C GLU A 195 19.36 -29.24 3.75
N ARG A 196 18.68 -28.40 4.54
CA ARG A 196 18.58 -26.95 4.29
C ARG A 196 19.31 -26.09 5.32
N ASN A 197 19.70 -26.65 6.47
CA ASN A 197 20.12 -25.86 7.63
C ASN A 197 21.05 -26.62 8.57
N ARG A 198 21.71 -25.87 9.46
CA ARG A 198 22.43 -26.40 10.62
C ARG A 198 21.75 -25.87 11.88
N LEU A 199 21.31 -26.76 12.77
CA LEU A 199 20.81 -26.37 14.09
C LEU A 199 21.96 -26.37 15.08
N GLU A 200 21.97 -25.37 15.95
CA GLU A 200 23.05 -25.09 16.90
C GLU A 200 22.47 -24.89 18.30
N TRP A 201 23.12 -25.50 19.29
CA TRP A 201 22.74 -25.35 20.70
C TRP A 201 23.57 -24.25 21.38
N HIS A 202 22.85 -23.30 21.97
CA HIS A 202 23.35 -22.10 22.63
C HIS A 202 22.84 -22.08 24.08
N PRO A 203 23.50 -22.82 25.01
CA PRO A 203 22.97 -23.05 26.36
C PRO A 203 22.81 -21.78 27.20
N ASP A 204 23.63 -20.76 26.92
CA ASP A 204 23.68 -19.51 27.67
C ASP A 204 22.59 -18.50 27.25
N ASN A 205 21.85 -18.77 26.17
CA ASN A 205 20.73 -17.96 25.73
C ASN A 205 19.46 -18.21 26.56
N ASP A 206 18.50 -17.27 26.49
CA ASP A 206 17.15 -17.50 27.01
C ASP A 206 16.56 -18.80 26.45
N PRO A 207 15.75 -19.57 27.22
CA PRO A 207 15.25 -20.88 26.82
C PRO A 207 14.61 -20.96 25.41
N GLN A 208 13.96 -19.89 24.97
CA GLN A 208 13.34 -19.80 23.64
C GLN A 208 14.36 -19.61 22.49
N PHE A 209 15.61 -19.26 22.79
CA PHE A 209 16.70 -18.96 21.85
C PHE A 209 17.92 -19.88 22.05
N GLN A 210 17.74 -20.99 22.77
CA GLN A 210 18.83 -21.96 22.97
C GLN A 210 19.06 -22.85 21.75
N VAL A 211 18.08 -22.98 20.84
CA VAL A 211 18.31 -23.57 19.52
C VAL A 211 18.26 -22.45 18.50
N LEU A 212 19.38 -22.20 17.83
CA LEU A 212 19.49 -21.25 16.73
C LEU A 212 19.86 -21.98 15.45
N LEU A 213 19.58 -21.34 14.32
CA LEU A 213 20.06 -21.78 13.02
C LEU A 213 21.37 -21.08 12.69
N GLY A 214 22.34 -21.86 12.20
CA GLY A 214 23.58 -21.34 11.67
C GLY A 214 23.35 -20.38 10.51
N LEU A 215 24.26 -19.42 10.32
CA LEU A 215 24.13 -18.38 9.31
C LEU A 215 24.58 -18.89 7.93
N LEU A 216 24.01 -20.02 7.50
CA LEU A 216 24.46 -20.72 6.30
C LEU A 216 24.32 -19.88 5.02
N GLY A 217 23.36 -18.95 4.97
CA GLY A 217 23.25 -18.02 3.85
C GLY A 217 24.39 -17.00 3.81
N VAL A 218 24.90 -16.57 4.98
CA VAL A 218 26.11 -15.73 5.08
C VAL A 218 27.36 -16.52 4.71
N GLU A 219 27.49 -17.76 5.20
CA GLU A 219 28.60 -18.66 4.84
C GLU A 219 28.63 -18.87 3.32
N TYR A 220 27.50 -19.24 2.72
CA TYR A 220 27.38 -19.46 1.28
C TYR A 220 27.70 -18.20 0.46
N LEU A 221 27.20 -17.04 0.88
CA LEU A 221 27.49 -15.75 0.23
C LEU A 221 28.99 -15.43 0.23
N GLN A 222 29.71 -15.73 1.32
CA GLN A 222 31.15 -15.48 1.40
C GLN A 222 31.96 -16.36 0.46
N GLU A 223 31.51 -17.60 0.24
CA GLU A 223 32.20 -18.58 -0.59
C GLU A 223 31.91 -18.38 -2.08
N HIS A 224 30.64 -18.17 -2.43
CA HIS A 224 30.18 -18.17 -3.82
C HIS A 224 29.98 -16.77 -4.40
N GLY A 225 29.76 -15.76 -3.55
CA GLY A 225 29.40 -14.42 -3.98
C GLY A 225 28.01 -14.34 -4.61
N VAL A 226 27.68 -13.16 -5.12
CA VAL A 226 26.48 -12.84 -5.92
C VAL A 226 26.84 -11.73 -6.92
N PRO A 227 26.03 -11.47 -7.95
CA PRO A 227 26.20 -10.29 -8.81
C PRO A 227 26.16 -8.98 -8.00
N ASP A 228 26.88 -7.96 -8.46
CA ASP A 228 27.03 -6.68 -7.74
C ASP A 228 25.68 -6.00 -7.49
N GLU A 229 24.74 -6.09 -8.44
CA GLU A 229 23.38 -5.56 -8.32
C GLU A 229 22.58 -6.16 -7.16
N ALA A 230 22.90 -7.41 -6.76
CA ALA A 230 22.25 -8.06 -5.64
C ALA A 230 22.69 -7.46 -4.29
N LEU A 231 23.83 -6.77 -4.24
CA LEU A 231 24.40 -6.14 -3.04
C LEU A 231 24.13 -4.64 -2.97
N GLU A 232 23.52 -4.05 -4.00
CA GLU A 232 23.06 -2.67 -3.94
C GLU A 232 22.01 -2.52 -2.83
N LYS A 233 22.10 -1.46 -2.02
CA LYS A 233 21.18 -1.24 -0.91
C LYS A 233 20.18 -0.16 -1.30
N PRO A 234 18.94 -0.52 -1.69
CA PRO A 234 17.91 0.47 -1.94
C PRO A 234 17.58 1.16 -0.61
N GLY A 235 17.50 2.48 -0.60
CA GLY A 235 17.05 3.20 0.59
C GLY A 235 15.58 2.88 0.94
N PRO A 236 15.10 3.31 2.11
CA PRO A 236 13.72 3.07 2.56
C PRO A 236 12.67 3.79 1.69
N GLU A 237 13.09 4.69 0.81
CA GLU A 237 12.18 5.56 0.07
C GLU A 237 11.46 4.82 -1.05
N MET A 238 12.14 3.90 -1.74
CA MET A 238 11.62 3.19 -2.91
C MET A 238 12.06 1.72 -2.87
N PRO A 239 11.09 0.78 -2.84
CA PRO A 239 11.40 -0.62 -3.02
C PRO A 239 12.02 -0.87 -4.41
N PRO A 240 12.98 -1.80 -4.52
CA PRO A 240 13.52 -2.18 -5.81
C PRO A 240 12.43 -2.84 -6.68
N TYR A 241 12.63 -2.82 -7.99
CA TYR A 241 11.79 -3.58 -8.93
C TYR A 241 11.64 -5.04 -8.46
N ASP A 242 10.42 -5.58 -8.50
CA ASP A 242 10.15 -7.01 -8.28
C ASP A 242 10.23 -7.75 -9.61
N PRO A 243 11.33 -8.49 -9.86
CA PRO A 243 11.50 -9.18 -11.13
C PRO A 243 10.67 -10.46 -11.23
N ILE A 244 10.15 -10.98 -10.11
CA ILE A 244 9.28 -12.17 -10.10
C ILE A 244 7.88 -11.77 -10.56
N ARG A 245 7.40 -10.62 -10.07
CA ARG A 245 6.05 -10.08 -10.39
C ARG A 245 6.04 -9.14 -11.59
N GLU A 246 7.20 -8.81 -12.12
CA GLU A 246 7.41 -7.76 -13.12
C GLU A 246 6.80 -6.41 -12.69
N PHE A 247 7.00 -6.05 -11.42
CA PHE A 247 6.29 -4.95 -10.79
C PHE A 247 7.24 -3.90 -10.21
N GLN A 248 7.09 -2.64 -10.64
CA GLN A 248 7.77 -1.51 -10.01
C GLN A 248 6.87 -0.94 -8.92
N TYR A 249 7.31 -1.04 -7.66
CA TYR A 249 6.65 -0.33 -6.57
C TYR A 249 6.96 1.17 -6.66
N GLY A 250 5.96 2.01 -6.37
CA GLY A 250 6.21 3.43 -6.10
C GLY A 250 7.05 3.62 -4.83
N PRO A 251 7.46 4.85 -4.50
CA PRO A 251 8.00 5.12 -3.17
C PRO A 251 7.02 4.60 -2.11
N HIS A 252 7.54 4.10 -0.99
CA HIS A 252 6.68 3.56 0.08
C HIS A 252 5.64 4.59 0.53
N VAL A 253 6.01 5.86 0.54
CA VAL A 253 5.07 6.98 0.54
C VAL A 253 5.52 8.05 -0.43
N GLY A 254 4.74 8.30 -1.49
CA GLY A 254 4.93 9.43 -2.39
C GLY A 254 4.39 10.73 -1.78
N TYR A 255 5.13 11.82 -1.94
CA TYR A 255 4.79 13.12 -1.36
C TYR A 255 4.24 14.08 -2.41
N GLY A 256 2.96 14.43 -2.29
CA GLY A 256 2.31 15.29 -3.26
C GLY A 256 1.34 16.33 -2.71
N PHE A 257 0.90 17.17 -3.63
CA PHE A 257 -0.14 18.16 -3.39
C PHE A 257 -1.23 18.08 -4.45
N ASN A 258 -2.46 18.36 -4.05
CA ASN A 258 -3.47 18.87 -4.97
C ASN A 258 -3.13 20.32 -5.31
N THR A 259 -3.06 20.61 -6.61
CA THR A 259 -2.62 21.92 -7.11
C THR A 259 -3.66 22.52 -8.04
N PHE A 260 -3.86 23.83 -7.92
CA PHE A 260 -4.50 24.59 -8.97
C PHE A 260 -3.43 25.14 -9.91
N VAL A 261 -3.55 24.80 -11.19
CA VAL A 261 -2.68 25.28 -12.26
C VAL A 261 -3.53 25.72 -13.45
N ARG A 262 -3.02 26.67 -14.25
CA ARG A 262 -3.79 27.34 -15.31
C ARG A 262 -3.63 26.66 -16.68
N GLY A 263 -4.72 26.53 -17.42
CA GLY A 263 -4.70 26.05 -18.82
C GLY A 263 -4.23 27.10 -19.83
N ASP A 264 -4.43 26.80 -21.12
CA ASP A 264 -3.93 27.54 -22.29
C ASP A 264 -4.59 28.91 -22.58
N GLY A 265 -5.56 29.33 -21.76
CA GLY A 265 -6.28 30.60 -21.90
C GLY A 265 -5.75 31.77 -21.07
N ASP A 266 -4.73 31.57 -20.24
CA ASP A 266 -4.26 32.58 -19.27
C ASP A 266 -2.87 33.16 -19.62
N PRO A 267 -2.77 34.45 -20.03
CA PRO A 267 -1.50 35.15 -20.16
C PRO A 267 -0.79 35.24 -18.80
N GLY A 268 0.22 34.40 -18.60
CA GLY A 268 0.91 34.25 -17.31
C GLY A 268 0.85 32.84 -16.72
N ALA A 269 0.26 31.88 -17.46
CA ALA A 269 0.13 30.50 -16.99
C ALA A 269 1.47 29.88 -16.58
N PHE A 270 2.53 30.06 -17.37
CA PHE A 270 3.85 29.49 -17.07
C PHE A 270 4.46 30.12 -15.83
N GLU A 271 4.44 31.44 -15.71
CA GLU A 271 4.96 32.12 -14.52
C GLU A 271 4.19 31.71 -13.27
N TYR A 272 2.88 31.51 -13.37
CA TYR A 272 2.07 31.01 -12.26
C TYR A 272 2.36 29.53 -11.94
N HIS A 273 2.53 28.68 -12.96
CA HIS A 273 2.97 27.30 -12.78
C HIS A 273 4.32 27.23 -12.09
N ASP A 274 5.28 28.06 -12.51
CA ASP A 274 6.61 28.15 -11.89
C ASP A 274 6.49 28.45 -10.40
N GLN A 275 5.67 29.43 -10.00
CA GLN A 275 5.46 29.72 -8.57
C GLN A 275 4.83 28.55 -7.81
N VAL A 276 3.92 27.80 -8.44
CA VAL A 276 3.29 26.62 -7.82
C VAL A 276 4.31 25.49 -7.70
N PHE A 277 5.06 25.19 -8.76
CA PHE A 277 6.04 24.12 -8.81
C PHE A 277 7.26 24.40 -7.93
N ASP A 278 7.70 25.65 -7.83
CA ASP A 278 8.71 26.09 -6.87
C ASP A 278 8.27 25.79 -5.42
N MET A 279 6.98 25.90 -5.10
CA MET A 279 6.46 25.52 -3.78
C MET A 279 6.37 24.00 -3.60
N VAL A 280 6.04 23.24 -4.64
CA VAL A 280 6.06 21.76 -4.57
C VAL A 280 7.49 21.27 -4.28
N GLU A 281 8.45 21.70 -5.10
CA GLU A 281 9.87 21.35 -4.95
C GLU A 281 10.47 21.93 -3.67
N GLY A 282 10.08 23.15 -3.30
CA GLY A 282 10.52 23.84 -2.09
C GLY A 282 10.09 23.14 -0.81
N ALA A 283 8.98 22.38 -0.84
CA ALA A 283 8.60 21.49 0.25
C ALA A 283 9.41 20.18 0.25
N GLY A 284 10.17 19.87 -0.81
CA GLY A 284 10.82 18.58 -1.05
C GLY A 284 9.86 17.50 -1.57
N PHE A 285 8.72 17.92 -2.15
CA PHE A 285 7.72 17.04 -2.74
C PHE A 285 7.94 16.95 -4.26
N ASN A 286 7.42 15.92 -4.89
CA ASN A 286 7.61 15.69 -6.33
C ASN A 286 6.37 15.12 -7.04
N TRP A 287 5.20 15.14 -6.37
CA TRP A 287 3.92 14.74 -6.97
C TRP A 287 2.94 15.91 -6.97
N ILE A 288 2.21 16.05 -8.07
CA ILE A 288 1.05 16.93 -8.17
C ILE A 288 -0.17 16.15 -8.64
N LYS A 289 -1.35 16.52 -8.12
CA LYS A 289 -2.65 16.13 -8.68
C LYS A 289 -3.32 17.35 -9.29
N VAL A 290 -3.90 17.14 -10.47
CA VAL A 290 -4.75 18.11 -11.17
C VAL A 290 -6.04 17.43 -11.61
N GLN A 291 -7.12 18.18 -11.71
CA GLN A 291 -8.39 17.69 -12.26
C GLN A 291 -8.54 18.12 -13.72
N ALA A 292 -8.76 17.16 -14.61
CA ALA A 292 -9.16 17.36 -15.98
C ALA A 292 -10.69 17.18 -16.10
N ARG A 293 -11.40 18.30 -16.27
CA ARG A 293 -12.85 18.28 -16.51
C ARG A 293 -13.11 17.83 -17.94
N TRP A 294 -13.70 16.66 -18.11
CA TRP A 294 -14.02 16.07 -19.41
C TRP A 294 -14.89 17.01 -20.26
N SER A 295 -15.87 17.69 -19.66
CA SER A 295 -16.70 18.69 -20.33
C SER A 295 -15.92 19.88 -20.91
N GLU A 296 -14.77 20.23 -20.33
CA GLU A 296 -13.93 21.33 -20.79
C GLU A 296 -13.01 20.91 -21.93
N LEU A 297 -12.58 19.65 -21.97
CA LEU A 297 -11.67 19.13 -22.99
C LEU A 297 -12.41 18.48 -24.18
N HIS A 298 -13.62 17.95 -23.98
CA HIS A 298 -14.38 17.23 -25.01
C HIS A 298 -15.73 17.93 -25.29
N ARG A 299 -15.65 19.16 -25.80
CA ARG A 299 -16.80 20.08 -25.96
C ARG A 299 -17.79 19.64 -27.05
N GLU A 300 -17.34 18.83 -28.01
CA GLU A 300 -18.16 18.30 -29.10
C GLU A 300 -17.76 16.85 -29.46
N PRO A 301 -18.67 15.99 -29.96
CA PRO A 301 -18.50 14.53 -29.94
C PRO A 301 -17.30 13.91 -30.65
N ASN A 302 -16.65 14.62 -31.56
CA ASN A 302 -15.59 14.08 -32.42
C ASN A 302 -14.25 14.79 -32.24
N TRP A 303 -14.11 15.62 -31.20
CA TRP A 303 -12.90 16.40 -30.98
C TRP A 303 -12.59 16.57 -29.49
N VAL A 304 -11.37 16.18 -29.13
CA VAL A 304 -10.79 16.38 -27.80
C VAL A 304 -9.70 17.45 -27.91
N ASP A 305 -9.87 18.52 -27.14
CA ASP A 305 -8.92 19.62 -27.00
C ASP A 305 -7.93 19.31 -25.88
N VAL A 306 -6.79 18.73 -26.25
CA VAL A 306 -5.73 18.32 -25.29
C VAL A 306 -4.79 19.45 -24.90
N ALA A 307 -4.80 20.58 -25.62
CA ALA A 307 -3.83 21.66 -25.45
C ALA A 307 -3.77 22.27 -24.04
N PRO A 308 -4.90 22.49 -23.32
CA PRO A 308 -4.87 23.01 -21.96
C PRO A 308 -4.12 22.07 -21.00
N LEU A 309 -4.38 20.76 -21.10
CA LEU A 309 -3.78 19.74 -20.24
C LEU A 309 -2.33 19.46 -20.64
N LYS A 310 -2.02 19.44 -21.94
CA LYS A 310 -0.67 19.24 -22.46
C LYS A 310 0.32 20.25 -21.88
N ARG A 311 -0.06 21.52 -21.81
CA ARG A 311 0.79 22.58 -21.23
C ARG A 311 1.16 22.29 -19.77
N ILE A 312 0.20 21.81 -18.98
CA ILE A 312 0.41 21.49 -17.57
C ILE A 312 1.33 20.27 -17.45
N ILE A 313 1.05 19.21 -18.21
CA ILE A 313 1.82 17.96 -18.20
C ILE A 313 3.25 18.20 -18.65
N ASP A 314 3.46 18.86 -19.80
CA ASP A 314 4.79 19.17 -20.33
C ASP A 314 5.61 19.95 -19.30
N HIS A 315 5.03 21.00 -18.71
CA HIS A 315 5.75 21.86 -17.78
C HIS A 315 6.09 21.16 -16.45
N ALA A 316 5.20 20.31 -15.93
CA ALA A 316 5.50 19.50 -14.75
C ALA A 316 6.62 18.49 -15.03
N ASN A 317 6.57 17.79 -16.17
CA ASN A 317 7.58 16.81 -16.57
C ASN A 317 8.95 17.44 -16.84
N ASP A 318 8.99 18.63 -17.47
CA ASP A 318 10.24 19.39 -17.69
C ASP A 318 10.95 19.75 -16.37
N ARG A 319 10.21 19.76 -15.25
CA ARG A 319 10.71 19.97 -13.89
C ARG A 319 10.92 18.68 -13.09
N GLY A 320 10.67 17.51 -13.70
CA GLY A 320 10.80 16.22 -13.05
C GLY A 320 9.70 15.93 -12.02
N LEU A 321 8.56 16.62 -12.09
CA LEU A 321 7.41 16.36 -11.24
C LEU A 321 6.56 15.22 -11.83
N ASN A 322 6.13 14.32 -10.95
CA ASN A 322 5.15 13.28 -11.28
C ASN A 322 3.74 13.86 -11.20
N ILE A 323 2.84 13.41 -12.08
CA ILE A 323 1.49 13.95 -12.18
C ILE A 323 0.42 12.85 -12.13
N VAL A 324 -0.57 13.05 -11.26
CA VAL A 324 -1.86 12.35 -11.31
C VAL A 324 -2.89 13.28 -11.95
N VAL A 325 -3.61 12.75 -12.94
CA VAL A 325 -4.72 13.44 -13.58
C VAL A 325 -6.02 12.74 -13.23
N SER A 326 -6.90 13.45 -12.52
CA SER A 326 -8.24 12.97 -12.19
C SER A 326 -9.23 13.47 -13.23
N VAL A 327 -9.99 12.56 -13.83
CA VAL A 327 -10.94 12.88 -14.90
C VAL A 327 -12.35 12.91 -14.36
N THR A 328 -13.01 14.06 -14.47
CA THR A 328 -14.35 14.29 -13.90
C THR A 328 -15.29 14.99 -14.87
N ASN A 329 -16.58 15.08 -14.52
CA ASN A 329 -17.58 15.95 -15.15
C ASN A 329 -17.83 15.73 -16.64
N SER A 330 -18.88 14.98 -16.99
CA SER A 330 -19.21 14.67 -18.38
C SER A 330 -19.70 15.88 -19.20
N PRO A 331 -19.42 15.92 -20.51
CA PRO A 331 -19.92 16.94 -21.41
C PRO A 331 -21.45 17.01 -21.48
N GLY A 332 -21.99 18.22 -21.61
CA GLY A 332 -23.43 18.46 -21.66
C GLY A 332 -24.15 17.75 -22.83
N TRP A 333 -23.46 17.48 -23.94
CA TRP A 333 -24.04 16.77 -25.09
C TRP A 333 -24.34 15.29 -24.83
N LEU A 334 -23.82 14.72 -23.73
CA LEU A 334 -24.16 13.37 -23.25
C LEU A 334 -25.41 13.34 -22.36
N ASN A 335 -25.96 14.50 -21.99
CA ASN A 335 -27.18 14.64 -21.18
C ASN A 335 -27.15 13.91 -19.81
N ALA A 336 -25.97 13.73 -19.22
CA ALA A 336 -25.79 13.08 -17.92
C ALA A 336 -25.73 14.07 -16.74
N ASN A 337 -26.08 15.34 -16.96
CA ASN A 337 -26.02 16.41 -15.93
C ASN A 337 -24.63 16.53 -15.27
N GLY A 338 -23.56 16.34 -16.04
CA GLY A 338 -22.19 16.31 -15.53
C GLY A 338 -21.80 15.02 -14.80
N GLY A 339 -22.73 14.09 -14.60
CA GLY A 339 -22.50 12.78 -13.99
C GLY A 339 -22.00 11.72 -14.96
N ILE A 340 -22.13 10.45 -14.58
CA ILE A 340 -21.72 9.31 -15.40
C ILE A 340 -22.75 9.09 -16.53
N PRO A 341 -22.36 9.10 -17.80
CA PRO A 341 -23.29 8.90 -18.92
C PRO A 341 -23.59 7.42 -19.16
N ASN A 342 -24.80 7.12 -19.67
CA ASN A 342 -25.18 5.75 -20.04
C ASN A 342 -24.35 5.17 -21.20
N ASP A 343 -23.92 6.01 -22.14
CA ASP A 343 -23.06 5.61 -23.26
C ASP A 343 -21.61 5.96 -22.95
N LEU A 344 -20.84 4.94 -22.59
CA LEU A 344 -19.45 5.07 -22.18
C LEU A 344 -18.47 5.09 -23.36
N ASN A 345 -18.91 4.88 -24.61
CA ASN A 345 -18.02 4.92 -25.78
C ASN A 345 -17.29 6.26 -25.91
N ALA A 346 -18.00 7.35 -25.61
CA ALA A 346 -17.42 8.69 -25.61
C ALA A 346 -16.34 8.86 -24.53
N PHE A 347 -16.50 8.20 -23.39
CA PHE A 347 -15.51 8.21 -22.31
C PHE A 347 -14.28 7.38 -22.69
N GLY A 348 -14.48 6.18 -23.25
CA GLY A 348 -13.39 5.35 -23.75
C GLY A 348 -12.55 6.07 -24.82
N PHE A 349 -13.20 6.65 -25.82
CA PHE A 349 -12.52 7.47 -26.84
C PHE A 349 -11.73 8.64 -26.23
N PHE A 350 -12.32 9.32 -25.25
CA PHE A 350 -11.66 10.42 -24.55
C PHE A 350 -10.41 9.96 -23.79
N MET A 351 -10.53 8.89 -22.98
CA MET A 351 -9.42 8.35 -22.20
C MET A 351 -8.30 7.78 -23.07
N GLU A 352 -8.62 7.05 -24.15
CA GLU A 352 -7.62 6.54 -25.10
C GLU A 352 -6.88 7.69 -25.79
N THR A 353 -7.60 8.76 -26.17
CA THR A 353 -6.99 9.96 -26.76
C THR A 353 -6.01 10.63 -25.81
N LEU A 354 -6.40 10.81 -24.53
CA LEU A 354 -5.51 11.42 -23.53
C LEU A 354 -4.30 10.51 -23.23
N ALA A 355 -4.52 9.22 -23.00
CA ALA A 355 -3.46 8.27 -22.68
C ALA A 355 -2.45 8.15 -23.84
N SER A 356 -2.92 8.13 -25.09
CA SER A 356 -2.04 8.08 -26.27
C SER A 356 -1.24 9.36 -26.46
N GLU A 357 -1.83 10.54 -26.26
CA GLU A 357 -1.13 11.82 -26.38
C GLU A 357 -0.06 11.99 -25.30
N PHE A 358 -0.30 11.45 -24.10
CA PHE A 358 0.55 11.61 -22.93
C PHE A 358 1.25 10.31 -22.49
N GLU A 359 1.50 9.39 -23.42
CA GLU A 359 2.20 8.12 -23.14
C GLU A 359 3.51 8.37 -22.39
N GLY A 360 3.67 7.73 -21.23
CA GLY A 360 4.83 7.85 -20.35
C GLY A 360 4.99 9.20 -19.62
N GLN A 361 4.04 10.13 -19.74
CA GLN A 361 4.12 11.47 -19.14
C GLN A 361 3.12 11.67 -17.97
N VAL A 362 2.09 10.84 -17.87
CA VAL A 362 1.13 10.82 -16.74
C VAL A 362 1.40 9.62 -15.85
N HIS A 363 1.58 9.87 -14.56
CA HIS A 363 2.01 8.89 -13.57
C HIS A 363 0.85 8.26 -12.79
N GLY A 364 -0.38 8.71 -13.05
CA GLY A 364 -1.61 8.05 -12.63
C GLY A 364 -2.85 8.71 -13.24
N TRP A 365 -3.75 7.90 -13.79
CA TRP A 365 -5.06 8.33 -14.27
C TRP A 365 -6.12 7.94 -13.25
N GLU A 366 -6.67 8.91 -12.52
CA GLU A 366 -7.78 8.67 -11.60
C GLU A 366 -9.11 8.76 -12.36
N ILE A 367 -9.85 7.65 -12.37
CA ILE A 367 -11.12 7.55 -13.08
C ILE A 367 -12.25 7.98 -12.16
N TRP A 368 -12.77 9.18 -12.44
CA TRP A 368 -13.76 9.91 -11.63
C TRP A 368 -13.22 10.44 -10.29
N ASN A 369 -14.10 11.13 -9.57
CA ASN A 369 -13.84 11.68 -8.25
C ASN A 369 -15.11 11.58 -7.40
N GLU A 370 -15.02 11.05 -6.19
CA GLU A 370 -16.10 10.97 -5.21
C GLU A 370 -17.42 10.42 -5.77
N GLN A 371 -17.33 9.35 -6.57
CA GLN A 371 -18.45 8.66 -7.22
C GLN A 371 -19.50 8.11 -6.24
N ASN A 372 -19.21 8.08 -4.95
CA ASN A 372 -20.17 7.76 -3.89
C ASN A 372 -21.00 8.96 -3.41
N LEU A 373 -20.85 10.15 -4.02
CA LEU A 373 -21.70 11.33 -3.83
C LEU A 373 -22.67 11.51 -4.99
N ALA A 374 -23.96 11.68 -4.68
CA ALA A 374 -25.00 11.85 -5.70
C ALA A 374 -24.76 13.09 -6.57
N TYR A 375 -24.24 14.17 -5.99
CA TYR A 375 -23.90 15.39 -6.72
C TYR A 375 -22.84 15.15 -7.80
N GLU A 376 -21.83 14.34 -7.49
CA GLU A 376 -20.71 14.05 -8.39
C GLU A 376 -21.08 13.10 -9.53
N VAL A 377 -22.18 12.35 -9.43
CA VAL A 377 -22.62 11.40 -10.46
C VAL A 377 -23.93 11.79 -11.14
N GLY A 378 -24.36 13.05 -11.00
CA GLY A 378 -25.51 13.59 -11.75
C GLY A 378 -26.86 13.45 -11.04
N GLY A 379 -26.89 12.97 -9.80
CA GLY A 379 -28.03 13.09 -8.88
C GLY A 379 -28.42 11.80 -8.14
N PHE A 380 -27.88 10.64 -8.52
CA PHE A 380 -28.18 9.36 -7.88
C PHE A 380 -26.98 8.42 -7.94
N VAL A 381 -26.61 7.82 -6.82
CA VAL A 381 -25.45 6.94 -6.72
C VAL A 381 -25.83 5.49 -7.07
N ASP A 382 -25.27 4.98 -8.16
CA ASP A 382 -25.22 3.55 -8.49
C ASP A 382 -23.76 3.07 -8.57
N PRO A 383 -23.29 2.22 -7.63
CA PRO A 383 -21.95 1.65 -7.69
C PRO A 383 -21.65 0.87 -8.98
N ASN A 384 -22.66 0.26 -9.61
CA ASN A 384 -22.46 -0.55 -10.81
C ASN A 384 -22.12 0.31 -12.03
N GLU A 385 -22.74 1.49 -12.16
CA GLU A 385 -22.43 2.45 -13.25
C GLU A 385 -20.97 2.88 -13.19
N TYR A 386 -20.42 3.02 -11.97
CA TYR A 386 -19.01 3.32 -11.79
C TYR A 386 -18.10 2.16 -12.19
N VAL A 387 -18.45 0.90 -11.88
CA VAL A 387 -17.62 -0.25 -12.31
C VAL A 387 -17.53 -0.32 -13.83
N GLU A 388 -18.63 -0.08 -14.54
CA GLU A 388 -18.64 -0.04 -16.01
C GLU A 388 -17.81 1.14 -16.55
N LEU A 389 -17.91 2.32 -15.93
CA LEU A 389 -17.07 3.48 -16.28
C LEU A 389 -15.58 3.18 -16.07
N LEU A 390 -15.23 2.60 -14.92
CA LEU A 390 -13.85 2.26 -14.55
C LEU A 390 -13.26 1.23 -15.51
N LYS A 391 -14.02 0.20 -15.87
CA LYS A 391 -13.65 -0.79 -16.89
C LYS A 391 -13.31 -0.15 -18.23
N VAL A 392 -14.22 0.67 -18.76
CA VAL A 392 -14.01 1.36 -20.05
C VAL A 392 -12.81 2.32 -19.97
N GLY A 393 -12.68 3.06 -18.86
CA GLY A 393 -11.53 3.94 -18.64
C GLY A 393 -10.21 3.19 -18.58
N TYR A 394 -10.15 2.08 -17.84
CA TYR A 394 -8.97 1.24 -17.72
C TYR A 394 -8.55 0.66 -19.07
N GLU A 395 -9.46 0.02 -19.80
CA GLU A 395 -9.16 -0.57 -21.10
C GLU A 395 -8.66 0.48 -22.11
N ALA A 396 -9.28 1.66 -22.11
CA ALA A 396 -8.87 2.78 -22.95
C ALA A 396 -7.50 3.36 -22.58
N VAL A 397 -7.22 3.52 -21.28
CA VAL A 397 -5.89 3.97 -20.81
C VAL A 397 -4.84 2.95 -21.22
N LYS A 398 -5.05 1.65 -20.96
CA LYS A 398 -4.09 0.60 -21.31
C LYS A 398 -3.90 0.45 -22.84
N ALA A 399 -4.89 0.83 -23.64
CA ALA A 399 -4.75 0.86 -25.10
C ALA A 399 -3.84 1.99 -25.59
N GLY A 400 -3.90 3.17 -24.96
CA GLY A 400 -3.05 4.32 -25.29
C GLY A 400 -1.67 4.28 -24.64
N ASP A 401 -1.59 3.83 -23.38
CA ASP A 401 -0.38 3.64 -22.60
C ASP A 401 -0.50 2.37 -21.73
N PRO A 402 0.04 1.22 -22.18
CA PRO A 402 -0.04 -0.04 -21.44
C PRO A 402 0.61 -0.02 -20.06
N LYS A 403 1.49 0.95 -19.76
CA LYS A 403 2.24 1.04 -18.50
C LYS A 403 1.64 2.06 -17.53
N ALA A 404 0.78 2.96 -17.99
CA ALA A 404 0.20 4.00 -17.15
C ALA A 404 -0.63 3.39 -15.99
N PRO A 405 -0.39 3.80 -14.73
CA PRO A 405 -1.24 3.41 -13.61
C PRO A 405 -2.65 3.99 -13.74
N VAL A 406 -3.66 3.17 -13.47
CA VAL A 406 -5.07 3.56 -13.41
C VAL A 406 -5.54 3.47 -11.96
N LEU A 407 -6.04 4.59 -11.43
CA LEU A 407 -6.53 4.68 -10.07
C LEU A 407 -8.06 4.59 -10.07
N PHE A 408 -8.58 3.79 -9.13
CA PHE A 408 -9.97 3.91 -8.71
C PHE A 408 -10.19 5.34 -8.17
N GLY A 409 -11.34 5.94 -8.43
CA GLY A 409 -11.66 7.31 -8.05
C GLY A 409 -11.76 7.46 -6.53
N GLY A 410 -11.13 8.49 -5.97
CA GLY A 410 -11.16 8.78 -4.53
C GLY A 410 -12.59 8.86 -3.99
N LEU A 411 -12.94 7.95 -3.07
CA LEU A 411 -14.25 7.97 -2.40
C LEU A 411 -14.30 9.09 -1.38
N THR A 412 -15.44 9.80 -1.31
CA THR A 412 -15.68 10.76 -0.23
C THR A 412 -15.81 10.02 1.10
N PRO A 413 -15.22 10.52 2.19
CA PRO A 413 -15.34 9.89 3.50
C PRO A 413 -16.70 10.24 4.13
N THR A 414 -17.67 9.32 4.01
CA THR A 414 -19.04 9.54 4.51
C THR A 414 -19.61 8.30 5.18
N GLY A 415 -20.46 8.51 6.18
CA GLY A 415 -21.29 7.46 6.79
C GLY A 415 -22.74 7.47 6.30
N VAL A 416 -23.09 8.35 5.36
CA VAL A 416 -24.44 8.46 4.80
C VAL A 416 -24.69 7.29 3.86
N ASN A 417 -25.86 6.64 3.95
CA ASN A 417 -26.21 5.50 3.09
C ASN A 417 -27.58 5.69 2.44
N ASP A 418 -27.75 6.82 1.75
CA ASP A 418 -28.92 7.16 0.94
C ASP A 418 -28.42 7.56 -0.47
N PRO A 419 -28.66 6.76 -1.52
CA PRO A 419 -28.13 7.00 -2.86
C PRO A 419 -28.59 8.32 -3.51
N ASN A 420 -29.60 9.01 -2.97
CA ASN A 420 -29.97 10.35 -3.42
C ASN A 420 -29.06 11.46 -2.85
N ILE A 421 -28.18 11.10 -1.90
CA ILE A 421 -27.24 12.00 -1.23
C ILE A 421 -25.83 11.44 -1.37
N ALA A 422 -25.58 10.27 -0.77
CA ALA A 422 -24.30 9.58 -0.77
C ALA A 422 -24.43 8.13 -0.29
N ILE A 423 -23.45 7.30 -0.62
CA ILE A 423 -23.27 5.96 -0.04
C ILE A 423 -21.97 5.93 0.77
N ASP A 424 -22.03 5.32 1.96
CA ASP A 424 -20.91 5.15 2.87
C ASP A 424 -19.75 4.50 2.14
N ASP A 425 -18.54 5.03 2.30
CA ASP A 425 -17.37 4.67 1.48
C ASP A 425 -17.04 3.18 1.56
N ILE A 426 -17.21 2.56 2.73
CA ILE A 426 -17.03 1.11 2.91
C ILE A 426 -18.15 0.33 2.24
N THR A 427 -19.40 0.73 2.48
CA THR A 427 -20.57 0.10 1.86
C THR A 427 -20.51 0.19 0.33
N TYR A 428 -20.04 1.32 -0.21
CA TYR A 428 -19.87 1.54 -1.64
C TYR A 428 -18.81 0.59 -2.19
N LEU A 429 -17.63 0.56 -1.57
CA LEU A 429 -16.51 -0.30 -1.99
C LEU A 429 -16.88 -1.79 -1.92
N GLU A 430 -17.57 -2.23 -0.87
CA GLU A 430 -18.09 -3.60 -0.76
C GLU A 430 -19.06 -3.95 -1.90
N ARG A 431 -19.96 -3.02 -2.28
CA ARG A 431 -20.90 -3.23 -3.39
C ARG A 431 -20.18 -3.30 -4.73
N VAL A 432 -19.17 -2.47 -4.93
CA VAL A 432 -18.33 -2.51 -6.13
C VAL A 432 -17.62 -3.86 -6.26
N TYR A 433 -17.00 -4.37 -5.18
CA TYR A 433 -16.40 -5.72 -5.22
C TYR A 433 -17.43 -6.85 -5.34
N ALA A 434 -18.66 -6.66 -4.89
CA ALA A 434 -19.70 -7.67 -5.07
C ALA A 434 -20.21 -7.75 -6.52
N TYR A 435 -20.02 -6.69 -7.31
CA TYR A 435 -20.49 -6.63 -8.69
C TYR A 435 -19.77 -7.63 -9.60
N ASN A 436 -20.54 -8.36 -10.40
CA ASN A 436 -20.06 -9.33 -11.39
C ASN A 436 -18.95 -10.28 -10.90
N ASN A 437 -19.09 -10.79 -9.67
CA ASN A 437 -18.12 -11.67 -9.02
C ASN A 437 -16.73 -11.02 -8.81
N GLY A 438 -16.68 -9.73 -8.47
CA GLY A 438 -15.43 -9.02 -8.17
C GLY A 438 -14.65 -8.59 -9.39
N GLU A 439 -15.31 -8.42 -10.55
CA GLU A 439 -14.59 -8.09 -11.78
C GLU A 439 -13.82 -6.76 -11.71
N VAL A 440 -14.24 -5.85 -10.83
CA VAL A 440 -13.58 -4.55 -10.60
C VAL A 440 -12.10 -4.70 -10.29
N SER A 441 -11.68 -5.79 -9.64
CA SER A 441 -10.28 -6.09 -9.35
C SER A 441 -9.40 -6.13 -10.61
N ASN A 442 -9.95 -6.26 -11.82
CA ASN A 442 -9.19 -6.27 -13.06
C ASN A 442 -9.01 -4.89 -13.70
N TYR A 443 -9.69 -3.85 -13.20
CA TYR A 443 -9.83 -2.57 -13.91
C TYR A 443 -9.27 -1.37 -13.14
N TYR A 444 -8.38 -1.60 -12.17
CA TYR A 444 -7.59 -0.54 -11.56
C TYR A 444 -6.32 -1.14 -10.92
N ASP A 445 -5.26 -0.35 -10.89
CA ASP A 445 -3.95 -0.72 -10.35
C ASP A 445 -3.83 -0.35 -8.86
N HIS A 446 -4.38 0.81 -8.46
CA HIS A 446 -4.39 1.28 -7.07
C HIS A 446 -5.72 1.92 -6.67
N LEU A 447 -6.10 1.78 -5.40
CA LEU A 447 -7.32 2.42 -4.89
C LEU A 447 -7.02 3.90 -4.61
N GLY A 448 -7.64 4.83 -5.35
CA GLY A 448 -7.71 6.23 -4.91
C GLY A 448 -8.68 6.35 -3.73
N ALA A 449 -8.32 7.12 -2.70
CA ALA A 449 -9.14 7.27 -1.52
C ALA A 449 -8.97 8.66 -0.87
N HIS A 450 -10.06 9.19 -0.32
CA HIS A 450 -10.03 10.40 0.51
C HIS A 450 -10.40 10.02 1.95
N PRO A 451 -9.49 10.16 2.93
CA PRO A 451 -9.79 9.83 4.31
C PRO A 451 -10.64 10.93 4.95
N GLY A 452 -11.42 10.54 5.96
CA GLY A 452 -12.04 11.50 6.85
C GLY A 452 -10.95 12.28 7.57
N SER A 453 -11.10 13.58 7.70
CA SER A 453 -10.05 14.38 8.32
C SER A 453 -10.59 15.70 8.85
N ASN A 454 -11.79 15.62 9.45
CA ASN A 454 -12.53 16.75 10.00
C ASN A 454 -11.71 17.51 11.08
N ASN A 455 -12.11 17.41 12.34
CA ASN A 455 -11.41 18.03 13.48
C ASN A 455 -10.58 17.03 14.29
N ASN A 456 -10.49 15.77 13.83
CA ASN A 456 -9.89 14.68 14.58
C ASN A 456 -8.38 14.55 14.31
N PRO A 457 -7.52 14.38 15.33
CA PRO A 457 -6.11 14.05 15.14
C PRO A 457 -5.89 12.73 14.35
N PRO A 458 -4.77 12.58 13.61
CA PRO A 458 -4.51 11.40 12.77
C PRO A 458 -4.51 10.06 13.53
N ASP A 459 -4.07 10.05 14.79
CA ASP A 459 -3.98 8.84 15.62
C ASP A 459 -5.33 8.36 16.19
N THR A 460 -6.39 9.15 16.02
CA THR A 460 -7.70 8.88 16.62
C THR A 460 -8.62 8.10 15.68
N MET A 461 -9.56 7.35 16.26
CA MET A 461 -10.55 6.59 15.50
C MET A 461 -11.81 6.31 16.34
N TYR A 462 -12.97 6.13 15.71
CA TYR A 462 -14.15 5.60 16.38
C TYR A 462 -14.21 4.07 16.23
N PRO A 463 -14.64 3.30 17.26
CA PRO A 463 -15.08 3.72 18.59
C PRO A 463 -13.96 3.78 19.65
N HIS A 464 -12.70 3.61 19.25
CA HIS A 464 -11.55 3.48 20.14
C HIS A 464 -10.53 4.58 19.89
N ASN A 465 -10.12 5.30 20.94
CA ASN A 465 -9.31 6.52 20.81
C ASN A 465 -10.08 7.62 20.05
N ILE A 466 -11.30 7.91 20.49
CA ILE A 466 -12.22 8.88 19.88
C ILE A 466 -11.62 10.30 19.97
N GLY A 467 -11.68 11.04 18.86
CA GLY A 467 -11.21 12.42 18.77
C GLY A 467 -12.16 13.44 19.43
N PRO A 468 -11.77 14.72 19.46
CA PRO A 468 -12.56 15.77 20.10
C PRO A 468 -13.76 16.24 19.25
N GLY A 469 -14.72 16.88 19.90
CA GLY A 469 -15.81 17.60 19.21
C GLY A 469 -16.93 16.73 18.66
N GLU A 470 -17.82 17.35 17.87
CA GLU A 470 -19.09 16.74 17.43
C GLU A 470 -18.92 15.77 16.25
N TRP A 471 -17.87 15.92 15.46
CA TRP A 471 -17.55 15.04 14.32
C TRP A 471 -16.73 13.82 14.74
N SER A 472 -17.13 13.16 15.84
CA SER A 472 -16.36 12.10 16.48
C SER A 472 -17.09 10.75 16.60
N THR A 473 -18.37 10.69 16.21
CA THR A 473 -19.25 9.55 16.48
C THR A 473 -19.37 8.51 15.35
N HIS A 474 -18.59 8.66 14.28
CA HIS A 474 -18.59 7.73 13.15
C HIS A 474 -17.17 7.61 12.59
N PRO A 475 -16.71 6.42 12.15
CA PRO A 475 -15.36 6.22 11.64
C PRO A 475 -15.04 7.03 10.37
N SER A 476 -16.04 7.45 9.61
CA SER A 476 -15.86 8.26 8.40
C SER A 476 -15.28 9.65 8.67
N PHE A 477 -15.16 10.10 9.92
CA PHE A 477 -14.59 11.41 10.26
C PHE A 477 -13.09 11.39 10.56
N TYR A 478 -12.44 10.23 10.40
CA TYR A 478 -11.09 9.96 10.90
C TYR A 478 -10.13 9.52 9.80
N PHE A 479 -8.87 9.93 9.95
CA PHE A 479 -7.81 9.63 8.98
C PHE A 479 -7.60 8.12 8.83
N ARG A 480 -7.67 7.40 9.96
CA ARG A 480 -7.52 5.93 9.99
C ARG A 480 -8.68 5.16 9.34
N ARG A 481 -9.70 5.83 8.79
CA ARG A 481 -10.75 5.20 7.97
C ARG A 481 -10.17 4.34 6.83
N MET A 482 -8.98 4.70 6.33
CA MET A 482 -8.26 3.95 5.30
C MET A 482 -7.97 2.50 5.70
N GLU A 483 -7.80 2.20 6.98
CA GLU A 483 -7.59 0.84 7.47
C GLU A 483 -8.81 -0.04 7.21
N GLN A 484 -10.02 0.54 7.24
CA GLN A 484 -11.25 -0.18 6.92
C GLN A 484 -11.40 -0.37 5.41
N GLN A 485 -11.04 0.62 4.58
CA GLN A 485 -11.06 0.44 3.12
C GLN A 485 -10.04 -0.63 2.72
N ARG A 486 -8.84 -0.60 3.32
CA ARG A 486 -7.82 -1.65 3.17
C ARG A 486 -8.37 -3.02 3.54
N ALA A 487 -9.11 -3.15 4.64
CA ALA A 487 -9.71 -4.43 5.03
C ALA A 487 -10.69 -4.96 3.97
N VAL A 488 -11.48 -4.10 3.32
CA VAL A 488 -12.35 -4.49 2.19
C VAL A 488 -11.51 -4.98 1.01
N MET A 489 -10.44 -4.27 0.63
CA MET A 489 -9.55 -4.72 -0.45
C MET A 489 -8.95 -6.11 -0.16
N VAL A 490 -8.43 -6.29 1.05
CA VAL A 490 -7.81 -7.55 1.49
C VAL A 490 -8.79 -8.72 1.44
N GLN A 491 -10.01 -8.52 1.95
CA GLN A 491 -11.06 -9.54 1.92
C GLN A 491 -11.40 -9.96 0.48
N ASN A 492 -11.34 -9.04 -0.47
CA ASN A 492 -11.65 -9.29 -1.88
C ASN A 492 -10.45 -9.71 -2.73
N GLY A 493 -9.26 -9.88 -2.14
CA GLY A 493 -8.08 -10.42 -2.83
C GLY A 493 -7.12 -9.37 -3.40
N ASP A 494 -7.38 -8.08 -3.21
CA ASP A 494 -6.59 -6.97 -3.77
C ASP A 494 -5.56 -6.41 -2.77
N ALA A 495 -5.02 -7.28 -1.92
CA ALA A 495 -4.07 -6.84 -0.89
C ALA A 495 -2.69 -6.48 -1.46
N ASP A 496 -2.38 -6.92 -2.67
CA ASP A 496 -1.14 -6.59 -3.34
C ASP A 496 -1.18 -5.20 -4.02
N LYS A 497 -2.36 -4.56 -4.06
CA LYS A 497 -2.55 -3.19 -4.54
C LYS A 497 -2.36 -2.17 -3.43
N GLN A 498 -1.80 -1.02 -3.78
CA GLN A 498 -1.68 0.12 -2.88
C GLN A 498 -2.97 0.94 -2.79
N ILE A 499 -3.08 1.72 -1.72
CA ILE A 499 -4.01 2.85 -1.62
C ILE A 499 -3.22 4.13 -1.89
N TRP A 500 -3.74 5.01 -2.74
CA TRP A 500 -3.23 6.35 -2.96
C TRP A 500 -4.20 7.35 -2.36
N LEU A 501 -3.75 8.17 -1.42
CA LEU A 501 -4.56 9.26 -0.89
C LEU A 501 -4.53 10.40 -1.89
N THR A 502 -5.44 10.37 -2.85
CA THR A 502 -5.51 11.38 -3.91
C THR A 502 -5.98 12.73 -3.36
N GLU A 503 -6.59 12.76 -2.17
CA GLU A 503 -6.80 13.95 -1.33
C GLU A 503 -6.71 13.56 0.14
N PHE A 504 -6.03 14.35 0.97
CA PHE A 504 -6.14 14.30 2.44
C PHE A 504 -5.69 15.62 3.06
N GLY A 505 -6.15 15.98 4.25
CA GLY A 505 -5.62 17.14 4.97
C GLY A 505 -6.51 17.57 6.12
N TRP A 506 -6.24 18.72 6.73
CA TRP A 506 -7.11 19.27 7.77
C TRP A 506 -7.42 20.72 7.46
N THR A 507 -8.65 21.15 7.72
CA THR A 507 -9.02 22.56 7.61
C THR A 507 -8.84 23.26 8.94
N THR A 508 -8.60 24.57 8.89
CA THR A 508 -8.63 25.47 10.06
C THR A 508 -9.97 26.19 10.13
N ALA A 509 -10.13 27.20 10.99
CA ALA A 509 -11.35 27.99 11.09
C ALA A 509 -11.89 28.40 9.69
N ASN A 510 -13.04 27.85 9.31
CA ASN A 510 -13.61 27.94 7.97
C ASN A 510 -14.91 28.74 8.00
N GLN A 511 -15.10 29.62 7.02
CA GLN A 511 -16.27 30.50 6.94
C GLN A 511 -17.39 29.89 6.09
N ALA A 512 -17.12 28.80 5.39
CA ALA A 512 -18.10 28.13 4.56
C ALA A 512 -19.11 27.34 5.43
N PRO A 513 -20.42 27.42 5.12
CA PRO A 513 -21.44 26.64 5.82
C PRO A 513 -21.15 25.13 5.76
N GLY A 514 -21.23 24.44 6.91
CA GLY A 514 -20.96 23.01 7.03
C GLY A 514 -19.50 22.66 7.35
N TYR A 515 -18.60 23.64 7.36
CA TYR A 515 -17.18 23.46 7.69
C TYR A 515 -16.80 24.09 9.04
N GLU A 516 -17.78 24.43 9.88
CA GLU A 516 -17.57 25.13 11.15
C GLU A 516 -16.67 24.34 12.13
N TYR A 517 -16.60 23.01 11.98
CA TYR A 517 -15.69 22.14 12.74
C TYR A 517 -14.22 22.48 12.56
N GLY A 518 -13.86 23.17 11.46
CA GLY A 518 -12.52 23.68 11.25
C GLY A 518 -12.04 24.60 12.37
N ALA A 519 -12.96 25.25 13.09
CA ALA A 519 -12.63 26.10 14.23
C ALA A 519 -11.98 25.35 15.41
N ASP A 520 -12.12 24.01 15.47
CA ASP A 520 -11.46 23.18 16.47
C ASP A 520 -9.97 22.96 16.17
N ASN A 521 -9.54 23.23 14.93
CA ASN A 521 -8.15 23.10 14.50
C ASN A 521 -7.47 24.47 14.43
N SER A 522 -6.38 24.62 15.19
CA SER A 522 -5.44 25.72 14.98
C SER A 522 -4.60 25.50 13.71
N GLU A 523 -3.93 26.53 13.21
CA GLU A 523 -2.94 26.35 12.12
C GLU A 523 -1.79 25.42 12.52
N GLN A 524 -1.44 25.39 13.82
CA GLN A 524 -0.46 24.44 14.33
C GLN A 524 -1.01 23.00 14.31
N ASN A 525 -2.30 22.79 14.65
CA ASN A 525 -2.91 21.47 14.54
C ASN A 525 -2.87 20.97 13.08
N GLN A 526 -3.20 21.84 12.12
CA GLN A 526 -3.09 21.50 10.70
C GLN A 526 -1.66 21.05 10.34
N ALA A 527 -0.64 21.77 10.80
CA ALA A 527 0.76 21.44 10.57
C ALA A 527 1.14 20.08 11.19
N ASP A 528 0.85 19.90 12.47
CA ASP A 528 1.21 18.69 13.22
C ASP A 528 0.48 17.45 12.66
N TYR A 529 -0.79 17.59 12.31
CA TYR A 529 -1.59 16.48 11.79
C TYR A 529 -1.16 16.04 10.40
N LEU A 530 -0.79 16.98 9.51
CA LEU A 530 -0.27 16.65 8.18
C LEU A 530 1.05 15.88 8.27
N VAL A 531 1.99 16.31 9.11
CA VAL A 531 3.25 15.59 9.32
C VAL A 531 2.98 14.21 9.93
N ARG A 532 2.15 14.13 10.98
CA ARG A 532 1.83 12.87 11.65
C ARG A 532 1.11 11.88 10.72
N ALA A 533 0.29 12.35 9.78
CA ALA A 533 -0.34 11.50 8.77
C ALA A 533 0.68 10.81 7.86
N PHE A 534 1.71 11.53 7.42
CA PHE A 534 2.82 10.94 6.65
C PHE A 534 3.64 9.96 7.49
N GLU A 535 3.86 10.24 8.78
CA GLU A 535 4.54 9.31 9.69
C GLU A 535 3.76 8.00 9.86
N ILE A 536 2.45 8.08 10.10
CA ILE A 536 1.58 6.90 10.20
C ILE A 536 1.66 6.09 8.91
N ALA A 537 1.53 6.74 7.74
CA ALA A 537 1.62 6.05 6.48
C ALA A 537 2.95 5.31 6.31
N LYS A 538 4.07 5.97 6.62
CA LYS A 538 5.42 5.39 6.51
C LYS A 538 5.72 4.28 7.51
N GLN A 539 5.16 4.37 8.72
CA GLN A 539 5.54 3.48 9.82
C GLN A 539 4.54 2.34 10.03
N GLU A 540 3.28 2.57 9.69
CA GLU A 540 2.17 1.67 10.01
C GLU A 540 1.47 1.10 8.76
N TRP A 541 1.58 1.74 7.59
CA TRP A 541 0.81 1.37 6.39
C TRP A 541 1.69 0.97 5.20
N PRO A 542 2.19 -0.28 5.15
CA PRO A 542 3.02 -0.76 4.04
C PRO A 542 2.33 -0.83 2.68
N TRP A 543 1.02 -0.64 2.67
CA TRP A 543 0.15 -0.59 1.50
C TRP A 543 -0.13 0.84 1.01
N MET A 544 0.40 1.86 1.68
CA MET A 544 0.29 3.22 1.17
C MET A 544 1.16 3.39 -0.08
N GLY A 545 0.68 4.21 -1.02
CA GLY A 545 1.41 4.65 -2.20
C GLY A 545 1.64 6.15 -2.14
N VAL A 546 0.99 6.93 -3.01
CA VAL A 546 1.15 8.39 -3.03
C VAL A 546 0.11 9.05 -2.13
N MET A 547 0.51 10.07 -1.36
CA MET A 547 -0.39 10.91 -0.56
C MET A 547 -0.32 12.36 -1.04
N MET A 548 -1.49 12.93 -1.37
CA MET A 548 -1.64 14.26 -1.94
C MET A 548 -2.41 15.18 -1.01
N VAL A 549 -1.69 16.13 -0.40
CA VAL A 549 -2.28 17.09 0.54
C VAL A 549 -3.32 17.95 -0.20
N TRP A 550 -4.55 17.99 0.31
CA TRP A 550 -5.62 18.91 -0.06
C TRP A 550 -5.54 20.15 0.84
N ASN A 551 -4.97 21.27 0.38
CA ASN A 551 -4.38 21.51 -0.94
C ASN A 551 -3.14 22.42 -0.83
N LEU A 552 -2.39 22.60 -1.93
CA LEU A 552 -1.27 23.55 -1.94
C LEU A 552 -1.77 25.00 -1.93
N ASN A 553 -2.44 25.42 -3.01
CA ASN A 553 -2.51 26.83 -3.41
C ASN A 553 -3.92 27.36 -3.75
N TYR A 554 -5.01 26.71 -3.37
CA TYR A 554 -6.36 27.20 -3.71
C TYR A 554 -6.65 28.57 -3.10
N SER A 555 -6.03 28.92 -1.96
CA SER A 555 -6.05 30.27 -1.36
C SER A 555 -5.63 31.38 -2.33
N THR A 556 -4.86 31.06 -3.39
CA THR A 556 -4.43 32.01 -4.41
C THR A 556 -5.50 32.28 -5.48
N VAL A 557 -6.57 31.47 -5.55
CA VAL A 557 -7.61 31.55 -6.59
C VAL A 557 -9.04 31.66 -6.06
N VAL A 558 -9.27 31.35 -4.78
CA VAL A 558 -10.56 31.57 -4.11
C VAL A 558 -10.44 32.56 -2.95
N GLY A 559 -11.57 33.09 -2.49
CA GLY A 559 -11.62 33.98 -1.33
C GLY A 559 -11.82 33.24 -0.01
N PRO A 560 -11.62 33.89 1.16
CA PRO A 560 -11.73 33.25 2.49
C PRO A 560 -13.09 32.66 2.87
N ALA A 561 -14.14 32.96 2.10
CA ALA A 561 -15.49 32.41 2.29
C ALA A 561 -15.72 31.10 1.53
N ASP A 562 -14.83 30.74 0.61
CA ASP A 562 -14.86 29.44 -0.07
C ASP A 562 -14.26 28.37 0.86
N GLU A 563 -14.86 27.19 0.90
CA GLU A 563 -14.43 26.13 1.81
C GLU A 563 -12.98 25.72 1.59
N LYS A 564 -12.47 25.81 0.35
CA LYS A 564 -11.11 25.34 -0.05
C LYS A 564 -9.99 26.22 0.49
N PHE A 565 -10.30 27.48 0.82
CA PHE A 565 -9.32 28.48 1.21
C PHE A 565 -8.52 28.07 2.46
N PRO A 566 -9.14 27.74 3.61
CA PRO A 566 -8.42 27.37 4.83
C PRO A 566 -7.71 26.01 4.77
N TRP A 567 -7.98 25.17 3.77
CA TRP A 567 -7.23 23.92 3.56
C TRP A 567 -5.86 24.14 2.92
N SER A 568 -5.66 25.25 2.21
CA SER A 568 -4.40 25.52 1.52
C SER A 568 -3.23 25.64 2.49
N VAL A 569 -2.09 25.02 2.21
CA VAL A 569 -0.89 25.14 3.06
C VAL A 569 -0.07 26.41 2.79
N ILE A 570 -0.42 27.19 1.76
CA ILE A 570 0.16 28.52 1.49
C ILE A 570 -0.89 29.62 1.52
N ASN A 571 -0.45 30.85 1.75
CA ASN A 571 -1.29 32.04 1.71
C ASN A 571 -1.52 32.54 0.27
N PRO A 572 -2.49 33.45 0.03
CA PRO A 572 -2.78 33.98 -1.31
C PRO A 572 -1.61 34.68 -2.02
N ASP A 573 -0.61 35.12 -1.26
CA ASP A 573 0.62 35.77 -1.75
C ASP A 573 1.81 34.80 -1.88
N PHE A 574 1.56 33.49 -1.87
CA PHE A 574 2.55 32.41 -1.87
C PHE A 574 3.45 32.35 -0.62
N SER A 575 3.22 33.18 0.41
CA SER A 575 3.93 33.00 1.67
C SER A 575 3.51 31.69 2.36
N PRO A 576 4.44 30.96 2.99
CA PRO A 576 4.13 29.68 3.62
C PRO A 576 3.25 29.87 4.86
N ARG A 577 2.30 28.96 5.08
CA ARG A 577 1.62 28.80 6.39
C ARG A 577 2.41 27.82 7.26
N PRO A 578 2.14 27.73 8.58
CA PRO A 578 2.81 26.76 9.46
C PRO A 578 2.78 25.33 8.94
N SER A 579 1.68 24.93 8.28
CA SER A 579 1.54 23.61 7.66
C SER A 579 2.51 23.36 6.51
N TYR A 580 2.77 24.34 5.63
CA TYR A 580 3.78 24.20 4.59
C TYR A 580 5.19 24.12 5.18
N GLU A 581 5.50 24.94 6.19
CA GLU A 581 6.82 24.89 6.84
C GLU A 581 7.06 23.53 7.50
N ALA A 582 6.07 22.97 8.19
CA ALA A 582 6.16 21.64 8.78
C ALA A 582 6.36 20.54 7.73
N LEU A 583 5.60 20.59 6.62
CA LEU A 583 5.77 19.65 5.50
C LEU A 583 7.14 19.79 4.83
N ARG A 584 7.68 21.01 4.73
CA ARG A 584 9.05 21.25 4.24
C ARG A 584 10.10 20.68 5.18
N ASP A 585 9.92 20.83 6.48
CA ASP A 585 10.94 20.51 7.48
C ASP A 585 10.87 19.05 7.95
N MET A 586 9.79 18.31 7.69
CA MET A 586 9.68 16.89 8.04
C MET A 586 10.64 16.00 7.22
N PRO A 587 11.14 14.88 7.80
CA PRO A 587 11.96 13.90 7.08
C PRO A 587 11.21 13.26 5.91
N LYS A 588 11.85 13.23 4.74
CA LYS A 588 11.34 12.56 3.53
C LYS A 588 12.06 11.26 3.20
N HIS A 589 13.20 11.04 3.83
CA HIS A 589 14.11 9.91 3.63
C HIS A 589 14.06 9.02 4.85
#